data_AF-A0A7L2JBM9-F1
#
_entry.id   AF-A0A7L2JBM9-F1
#
_cell.length_a   1.000
_cell.length_b   1.000
_cell.length_c   1.000
_cell.angle_alpha   90.00
_cell.angle_beta   90.00
_cell.angle_gamma   90.00
#
_symmetry.space_group_name_H-M   'P 1'
#
loop_
_entity.id
_entity.type
_entity.pdbx_description
1 polymer ?
#
loop_
_entity_poly.entity_id
_entity_poly.type
_entity_poly.pdbx_seq_one_letter_code
_entity_poly.pdbx_strand_id
1 'polypeptide(L)'
;VPDPAAAPRWEPQPLSYQELQSERTEVPVSRLLDETALGRPGKEDSAGCGQLVWVGEPVVFGRADSIAGKYGVWMKDPEPVPPFTRDNTWRVDTVGTEVRQLFQYEEAEQLARGYPAKVHILPRPLESTGAVIYRGGLFFQPRHSRSVARYDLRGETITAEREIPGAGYHGQYPYSWGGYTDIDLAVDETGLWVIYSTEKARGAIVLSKLDPETLEIRRTWETNIRKRGVANSFLICGTLYTVSSYSAPNATINFAYDTATGSSRALSIPFENRFRYLSMLDYNPAERRLFAWDSFNMVTYPVRLSRA
;
A
#
# COMPACT_ATOMS: atom_id res chain seq x y z
N VAL A 1 13.38 -37.24 -72.48
CA VAL A 1 13.63 -36.39 -71.30
C VAL A 1 12.47 -35.43 -71.19
N PRO A 2 11.54 -35.60 -70.23
CA PRO A 2 10.55 -34.58 -69.90
C PRO A 2 10.88 -33.89 -68.56
N ASP A 3 10.54 -32.60 -68.50
CA ASP A 3 10.74 -31.61 -67.44
C ASP A 3 10.18 -31.99 -66.05
N PRO A 4 10.77 -31.47 -64.95
CA PRO A 4 10.25 -31.66 -63.60
C PRO A 4 9.06 -30.73 -63.31
N ALA A 5 8.03 -31.29 -62.67
CA ALA A 5 6.86 -30.58 -62.18
C ALA A 5 7.24 -29.49 -61.15
N ALA A 6 6.72 -28.28 -61.36
CA ALA A 6 6.87 -27.16 -60.43
C ALA A 6 6.02 -27.38 -59.17
N ALA A 7 6.63 -27.26 -57.99
CA ALA A 7 5.95 -27.24 -56.70
C ALA A 7 5.20 -25.90 -56.49
N PRO A 8 4.05 -25.89 -55.79
CA PRO A 8 3.30 -24.66 -55.56
C PRO A 8 4.03 -23.74 -54.59
N ARG A 9 4.08 -22.45 -54.94
CA ARG A 9 4.63 -21.38 -54.09
C ARG A 9 3.76 -21.18 -52.86
N TRP A 10 4.37 -21.23 -51.68
CA TRP A 10 3.75 -20.84 -50.42
C TRP A 10 3.86 -19.32 -50.27
N GLU A 11 2.73 -18.63 -50.29
CA GLU A 11 2.67 -17.20 -49.94
C GLU A 11 2.32 -17.06 -48.44
N PRO A 12 3.10 -16.30 -47.65
CA PRO A 12 2.72 -16.02 -46.27
C PRO A 12 1.53 -15.04 -46.26
N GLN A 13 0.42 -15.48 -45.67
CA GLN A 13 -0.70 -14.58 -45.38
C GLN A 13 -0.27 -13.50 -44.38
N PRO A 14 -0.66 -12.23 -44.58
CA PRO A 14 -0.43 -11.20 -43.58
C PRO A 14 -1.30 -11.50 -42.35
N LEU A 15 -0.66 -11.60 -41.18
CA LEU A 15 -1.33 -11.66 -39.89
C LEU A 15 -2.11 -10.35 -39.68
N SER A 16 -3.42 -10.38 -39.88
CA SER A 16 -4.30 -9.31 -39.45
C SER A 16 -4.34 -9.31 -37.92
N TYR A 17 -3.63 -8.37 -37.29
CA TYR A 17 -3.90 -8.00 -35.90
C TYR A 17 -5.28 -7.33 -35.85
N GLN A 18 -6.27 -8.01 -35.28
CA GLN A 18 -7.50 -7.34 -34.84
C GLN A 18 -7.17 -6.55 -33.58
N GLU A 19 -7.06 -5.23 -33.72
CA GLU A 19 -7.17 -4.32 -32.59
C GLU A 19 -8.56 -4.50 -31.97
N LEU A 20 -8.61 -5.10 -30.78
CA LEU A 20 -9.80 -5.03 -29.92
C LEU A 20 -9.91 -3.59 -29.42
N GLN A 21 -10.62 -2.74 -30.18
CA GLN A 21 -11.11 -1.49 -29.64
C GLN A 21 -12.20 -1.80 -28.62
N SER A 22 -11.86 -1.70 -27.34
CA SER A 22 -12.85 -1.63 -26.28
C SER A 22 -13.61 -0.31 -26.42
N GLU A 23 -14.91 -0.37 -26.67
CA GLU A 23 -15.78 0.80 -26.60
C GLU A 23 -15.63 1.45 -25.22
N ARG A 24 -15.12 2.67 -25.22
CA ARG A 24 -14.95 3.51 -24.03
C ARG A 24 -16.31 4.12 -23.71
N THR A 25 -17.08 3.47 -22.85
CA THR A 25 -18.23 4.12 -22.23
C THR A 25 -17.69 5.09 -21.18
N GLU A 26 -17.40 6.33 -21.59
CA GLU A 26 -17.12 7.41 -20.66
C GLU A 26 -18.39 7.67 -19.83
N VAL A 27 -18.39 7.17 -18.59
CA VAL A 27 -19.39 7.59 -17.60
C VAL A 27 -18.90 8.92 -17.03
N PRO A 28 -19.65 10.03 -17.15
CA PRO A 28 -19.28 11.29 -16.54
C PRO A 28 -19.22 11.13 -15.01
N VAL A 29 -18.06 11.44 -14.43
CA VAL A 29 -17.79 11.38 -12.97
C VAL A 29 -18.81 12.19 -12.15
N SER A 30 -19.47 13.18 -12.76
CA SER A 30 -20.50 14.00 -12.13
C SER A 30 -21.72 13.22 -11.64
N ARG A 31 -22.06 12.07 -12.24
CA ARG A 31 -23.26 11.30 -11.81
C ARG A 31 -23.03 10.36 -10.63
N LEU A 32 -21.79 10.06 -10.26
CA LEU A 32 -21.49 9.23 -9.09
C LEU A 32 -21.42 10.02 -7.79
N LEU A 33 -21.43 11.36 -7.85
CA LEU A 33 -21.35 12.23 -6.69
C LEU A 33 -22.71 12.74 -6.19
N ASP A 34 -23.77 12.68 -7.00
CA ASP A 34 -25.08 13.25 -6.65
C ASP A 34 -26.06 12.27 -5.96
N GLU A 35 -25.87 10.95 -6.06
CA GLU A 35 -26.79 9.98 -5.43
C GLU A 35 -26.43 9.58 -3.98
N THR A 36 -25.37 10.14 -3.41
CA THR A 36 -25.01 9.90 -1.99
C THR A 36 -25.33 11.07 -1.07
N ALA A 37 -25.85 12.19 -1.59
CA ALA A 37 -26.07 13.42 -0.84
C ALA A 37 -27.50 13.61 -0.32
N LEU A 38 -28.10 12.61 0.35
CA LEU A 38 -29.36 12.80 1.10
C LEU A 38 -29.47 11.83 2.30
N GLY A 39 -28.39 11.74 3.08
CA GLY A 39 -28.42 11.22 4.46
C GLY A 39 -27.95 12.31 5.41
N ARG A 40 -28.85 12.84 6.24
CA ARG A 40 -28.51 13.82 7.29
C ARG A 40 -27.28 13.34 8.08
N PRO A 41 -26.26 14.18 8.34
CA PRO A 41 -25.18 13.82 9.25
C PRO A 41 -25.76 13.86 10.66
N GLY A 42 -26.23 12.70 11.15
CA GLY A 42 -26.29 12.48 12.58
C GLY A 42 -24.88 12.68 13.11
N LYS A 43 -24.74 13.51 14.16
CA LYS A 43 -23.49 13.68 14.91
C LYS A 43 -22.75 12.34 14.98
N GLU A 44 -21.66 12.20 14.24
CA GLU A 44 -20.71 11.13 14.50
C GLU A 44 -20.08 11.47 15.83
N ASP A 45 -20.67 10.89 16.88
CA ASP A 45 -20.07 10.79 18.19
C ASP A 45 -18.59 10.44 18.01
N SER A 46 -17.74 11.09 18.79
CA SER A 46 -16.38 10.65 19.07
C SER A 46 -16.40 9.18 19.53
N ALA A 47 -16.30 8.24 18.59
CA ALA A 47 -16.56 6.83 18.85
C ALA A 47 -15.32 6.00 18.54
N GLY A 48 -14.41 6.03 19.51
CA GLY A 48 -13.61 4.90 20.01
C GLY A 48 -12.65 4.20 19.06
N CYS A 49 -11.49 3.84 19.61
CA CYS A 49 -10.73 2.71 19.10
C CYS A 49 -11.48 1.40 19.35
N GLY A 50 -11.31 0.40 18.48
CA GLY A 50 -12.01 -0.87 18.58
C GLY A 50 -11.40 -1.94 17.69
N GLN A 51 -11.95 -3.15 17.74
CA GLN A 51 -11.47 -4.27 16.93
C GLN A 51 -12.08 -4.23 15.54
N LEU A 52 -11.30 -4.50 14.50
CA LEU A 52 -11.82 -4.70 13.15
C LEU A 52 -12.84 -5.84 13.13
N VAL A 53 -14.05 -5.56 12.65
CA VAL A 53 -15.14 -6.55 12.52
C VAL A 53 -15.62 -6.72 11.09
N TRP A 54 -15.30 -5.78 10.20
CA TRP A 54 -15.75 -5.82 8.80
C TRP A 54 -14.85 -4.96 7.90
N VAL A 55 -14.63 -5.46 6.68
CA VAL A 55 -13.99 -4.76 5.57
C VAL A 55 -14.99 -4.78 4.41
N GLY A 56 -15.22 -3.62 3.79
CA GLY A 56 -16.15 -3.48 2.69
C GLY A 56 -15.60 -3.88 1.33
N GLU A 57 -16.41 -3.67 0.31
CA GLU A 57 -16.02 -3.92 -1.08
C GLU A 57 -14.97 -2.89 -1.54
N PRO A 58 -14.06 -3.29 -2.45
CA PRO A 58 -13.03 -2.41 -2.97
C PRO A 58 -13.62 -1.29 -3.85
N VAL A 59 -13.26 -0.05 -3.53
CA VAL A 59 -13.56 1.14 -4.31
C VAL A 59 -12.29 1.58 -5.04
N VAL A 60 -12.33 1.56 -6.37
CA VAL A 60 -11.18 1.99 -7.20
C VAL A 60 -11.08 3.51 -7.15
N PHE A 61 -9.94 4.00 -6.66
CA PHE A 61 -9.62 5.43 -6.58
C PHE A 61 -8.93 5.93 -7.84
N GLY A 62 -8.09 5.10 -8.44
CA GLY A 62 -7.42 5.41 -9.70
C GLY A 62 -6.61 4.23 -10.21
N ARG A 63 -5.94 4.44 -11.35
CA ARG A 63 -5.13 3.42 -12.00
C ARG A 63 -3.78 4.02 -12.37
N ALA A 64 -2.74 3.21 -12.36
CA ALA A 64 -1.44 3.65 -12.83
C ALA A 64 -1.44 3.79 -14.35
N ASP A 65 -0.78 4.85 -14.83
CA ASP A 65 -0.84 5.29 -16.22
C ASP A 65 0.16 4.55 -17.13
N SER A 66 1.01 3.68 -16.57
CA SER A 66 2.08 3.01 -17.30
C SER A 66 2.38 1.60 -16.80
N ILE A 67 3.14 0.84 -17.58
CA ILE A 67 3.59 -0.51 -17.21
C ILE A 67 4.50 -0.51 -15.95
N ALA A 68 5.13 0.62 -15.64
CA ALA A 68 5.89 0.81 -14.41
C ALA A 68 5.00 0.87 -13.16
N GLY A 69 3.68 0.96 -13.34
CA GLY A 69 2.70 0.92 -12.28
C GLY A 69 2.24 -0.48 -11.88
N LYS A 70 2.95 -1.56 -12.26
CA LYS A 70 2.53 -2.90 -11.81
C LYS A 70 2.50 -2.96 -10.29
N TYR A 71 3.49 -2.34 -9.66
CA TYR A 71 3.64 -2.17 -8.22
C TYR A 71 3.77 -0.68 -7.91
N GLY A 72 3.22 -0.29 -6.78
CA GLY A 72 3.27 1.09 -6.33
C GLY A 72 2.82 1.21 -4.90
N VAL A 73 3.03 2.41 -4.36
CA VAL A 73 2.48 2.83 -3.08
C VAL A 73 1.85 4.18 -3.29
N TRP A 74 0.63 4.34 -2.75
CA TRP A 74 -0.09 5.60 -2.79
C TRP A 74 -0.59 5.92 -1.38
N MET A 75 -0.43 7.15 -0.96
CA MET A 75 -0.48 7.54 0.44
C MET A 75 -1.22 8.85 0.57
N LYS A 76 -1.89 9.01 1.72
CA LYS A 76 -2.41 10.29 2.20
C LYS A 76 -1.95 10.47 3.64
N ASP A 77 -1.67 11.70 4.03
CA ASP A 77 -1.29 12.00 5.41
C ASP A 77 -2.54 11.95 6.31
N PRO A 78 -2.59 11.09 7.34
CA PRO A 78 -3.71 11.11 8.28
C PRO A 78 -3.69 12.33 9.21
N GLU A 79 -2.54 12.98 9.40
CA GLU A 79 -2.39 14.15 10.27
C GLU A 79 -1.60 15.24 9.52
N PRO A 80 -2.16 15.80 8.43
CA PRO A 80 -1.44 16.74 7.58
C PRO A 80 -1.08 18.00 8.34
N VAL A 81 0.15 18.44 8.14
CA VAL A 81 0.63 19.75 8.58
C VAL A 81 0.62 20.71 7.39
N PRO A 82 0.33 22.02 7.58
CA PRO A 82 0.40 22.98 6.49
C PRO A 82 1.75 22.87 5.74
N PRO A 83 1.86 23.22 4.45
CA PRO A 83 0.77 23.61 3.56
C PRO A 83 -0.10 22.43 3.09
N PHE A 84 0.20 21.20 3.53
CA PHE A 84 -0.53 20.01 3.11
C PHE A 84 -1.91 19.95 3.79
N THR A 85 -2.86 19.38 3.07
CA THR A 85 -4.24 19.16 3.48
C THR A 85 -4.56 17.66 3.44
N ARG A 86 -5.78 17.30 3.84
CA ARG A 86 -6.28 15.93 3.74
C ARG A 86 -6.54 15.50 2.30
N ASP A 87 -6.57 16.41 1.35
CA ASP A 87 -6.85 16.10 -0.06
C ASP A 87 -5.56 15.70 -0.80
N ASN A 88 -4.41 16.16 -0.30
CA ASN A 88 -3.12 15.80 -0.84
C ASN A 88 -2.93 14.28 -0.87
N THR A 89 -2.46 13.81 -2.02
CA THR A 89 -2.15 12.40 -2.28
C THR A 89 -0.73 12.31 -2.81
N TRP A 90 -0.01 11.27 -2.40
CA TRP A 90 1.32 10.98 -2.90
C TRP A 90 1.37 9.60 -3.53
N ARG A 91 2.14 9.44 -4.59
CA ARG A 91 2.32 8.18 -5.30
C ARG A 91 3.79 7.92 -5.57
N VAL A 92 4.19 6.66 -5.45
CA VAL A 92 5.47 6.15 -5.94
C VAL A 92 5.17 4.95 -6.83
N ASP A 93 5.68 4.99 -8.05
CA ASP A 93 5.68 3.83 -8.94
C ASP A 93 6.95 3.03 -8.63
N THR A 94 6.81 1.78 -8.16
CA THR A 94 7.94 1.04 -7.55
C THR A 94 8.58 0.02 -8.49
N VAL A 95 8.30 0.11 -9.79
CA VAL A 95 9.00 -0.70 -10.81
C VAL A 95 10.30 0.01 -11.21
N GLY A 96 11.43 -0.59 -10.85
CA GLY A 96 12.76 -0.10 -11.19
C GLY A 96 13.76 -0.33 -10.06
N THR A 97 15.05 -0.17 -10.37
CA THR A 97 16.13 -0.35 -9.37
C THR A 97 16.52 0.95 -8.66
N GLU A 98 16.10 2.11 -9.17
CA GLU A 98 16.42 3.46 -8.66
C GLU A 98 15.15 4.28 -8.43
N VAL A 99 14.20 3.72 -7.69
CA VAL A 99 12.93 4.38 -7.36
C VAL A 99 13.19 5.56 -6.43
N ARG A 100 13.17 6.78 -6.98
CA ARG A 100 13.43 8.05 -6.24
C ARG A 100 12.34 9.10 -6.40
N GLN A 101 11.40 8.88 -7.31
CA GLN A 101 10.37 9.87 -7.63
C GLN A 101 9.16 9.65 -6.73
N LEU A 102 8.80 10.69 -5.97
CA LEU A 102 7.55 10.76 -5.24
C LEU A 102 6.69 11.85 -5.88
N PHE A 103 5.59 11.42 -6.50
CA PHE A 103 4.62 12.28 -7.14
C PHE A 103 3.64 12.81 -6.10
N GLN A 104 3.43 14.12 -6.06
CA GLN A 104 2.48 14.80 -5.18
C GLN A 104 1.33 15.37 -6.01
N TYR A 105 0.12 15.15 -5.53
CA TYR A 105 -1.13 15.65 -6.07
C TYR A 105 -1.84 16.45 -4.98
N GLU A 106 -2.48 17.55 -5.36
CA GLU A 106 -3.26 18.41 -4.46
C GLU A 106 -4.73 17.99 -4.43
N GLU A 107 -5.21 17.42 -5.53
CA GLU A 107 -6.61 17.00 -5.71
C GLU A 107 -6.67 15.61 -6.37
N ALA A 108 -7.78 14.89 -6.15
CA ALA A 108 -7.98 13.55 -6.70
C ALA A 108 -8.05 13.56 -8.23
N GLU A 109 -8.57 14.64 -8.82
CA GLU A 109 -8.69 14.86 -10.25
C GLU A 109 -7.32 14.92 -10.93
N GLN A 110 -6.32 15.48 -10.26
CA GLN A 110 -4.94 15.53 -10.76
C GLN A 110 -4.35 14.13 -10.85
N LEU A 111 -4.58 13.30 -9.83
CA LEU A 111 -4.17 11.90 -9.81
C LEU A 111 -4.84 11.11 -10.94
N ALA A 112 -6.16 11.29 -11.11
CA ALA A 112 -6.93 10.60 -12.15
C ALA A 112 -6.48 10.95 -13.58
N ARG A 113 -5.90 12.14 -13.79
CA ARG A 113 -5.37 12.58 -15.08
C ARG A 113 -3.86 12.32 -15.24
N GLY A 114 -3.18 11.87 -14.19
CA GLY A 114 -1.73 11.62 -14.22
C GLY A 114 -0.86 12.89 -14.20
N TYR A 115 -1.38 14.04 -13.78
CA TYR A 115 -0.63 15.31 -13.75
C TYR A 115 -0.27 15.68 -12.30
N PRO A 116 0.94 15.36 -11.81
CA PRO A 116 1.35 15.73 -10.47
C PRO A 116 1.55 17.25 -10.35
N ALA A 117 1.14 17.82 -9.21
CA ALA A 117 1.44 19.21 -8.86
C ALA A 117 2.93 19.41 -8.58
N LYS A 118 3.59 18.37 -8.04
CA LYS A 118 5.02 18.38 -7.72
C LYS A 118 5.62 16.98 -7.81
N VAL A 119 6.90 16.90 -8.18
CA VAL A 119 7.68 15.67 -8.14
C VAL A 119 8.88 15.88 -7.21
N HIS A 120 8.92 15.14 -6.11
CA HIS A 120 10.07 15.10 -5.21
C HIS A 120 11.09 14.09 -5.72
N ILE A 121 12.37 14.46 -5.67
CA ILE A 121 13.48 13.56 -5.99
C ILE A 121 14.19 13.19 -4.70
N LEU A 122 13.98 11.98 -4.25
CA LEU A 122 14.52 11.52 -2.98
C LEU A 122 16.05 11.35 -3.08
N PRO A 123 16.80 11.77 -2.03
CA PRO A 123 18.27 11.69 -2.04
C PRO A 123 18.76 10.23 -2.03
N ARG A 124 17.93 9.31 -1.54
CA ARG A 124 18.16 7.86 -1.51
C ARG A 124 16.99 7.15 -2.19
N PRO A 125 17.25 6.09 -2.96
CA PRO A 125 16.19 5.29 -3.56
C PRO A 125 15.41 4.51 -2.49
N LEU A 126 14.13 4.24 -2.75
CA LEU A 126 13.31 3.34 -1.94
C LEU A 126 13.69 1.88 -2.18
N GLU A 127 13.56 1.06 -1.13
CA GLU A 127 13.67 -0.40 -1.23
C GLU A 127 12.34 -1.06 -1.64
N SER A 128 11.22 -0.60 -1.06
CA SER A 128 9.96 -1.36 -1.04
C SER A 128 8.71 -0.49 -1.21
N THR A 129 7.54 -1.14 -1.28
CA THR A 129 6.22 -0.53 -1.28
C THR A 129 5.71 -0.13 0.12
N GLY A 130 6.48 -0.37 1.19
CA GLY A 130 6.07 -0.16 2.58
C GLY A 130 6.38 1.24 3.12
N ALA A 131 6.15 2.27 2.31
CA ALA A 131 6.37 3.67 2.70
C ALA A 131 5.06 4.33 3.15
N VAL A 132 5.13 5.30 4.06
CA VAL A 132 3.97 6.03 4.56
C VAL A 132 4.22 7.53 4.62
N ILE A 133 3.17 8.33 4.46
CA ILE A 133 3.19 9.77 4.76
C ILE A 133 2.57 10.00 6.15
N TYR A 134 3.27 10.73 7.01
CA TYR A 134 2.76 11.10 8.33
C TYR A 134 3.31 12.45 8.79
N ARG A 135 2.44 13.38 9.20
CA ARG A 135 2.83 14.71 9.72
C ARG A 135 3.82 15.45 8.82
N GLY A 136 3.55 15.45 7.53
CA GLY A 136 4.36 16.11 6.49
C GLY A 136 5.69 15.42 6.16
N GLY A 137 5.96 14.23 6.71
CA GLY A 137 7.15 13.44 6.40
C GLY A 137 6.81 12.19 5.58
N LEU A 138 7.65 11.88 4.58
CA LEU A 138 7.72 10.54 4.00
C LEU A 138 8.63 9.69 4.87
N PHE A 139 8.09 8.57 5.37
CA PHE A 139 8.86 7.53 6.04
C PHE A 139 9.05 6.38 5.06
N PHE A 140 10.30 5.97 4.85
CA PHE A 140 10.63 4.92 3.90
C PHE A 140 11.89 4.17 4.30
N GLN A 141 12.08 2.99 3.72
CA GLN A 141 13.32 2.22 3.83
C GLN A 141 14.27 2.64 2.69
N PRO A 142 15.44 3.24 2.98
CA PRO A 142 16.46 3.46 1.97
C PRO A 142 16.96 2.13 1.40
N ARG A 143 17.19 2.11 0.08
CA ARG A 143 17.60 0.90 -0.64
C ARG A 143 18.84 0.24 -0.05
N HIS A 144 18.87 -1.09 -0.04
CA HIS A 144 19.94 -1.94 0.48
C HIS A 144 20.31 -1.66 1.94
N SER A 145 19.36 -1.21 2.74
CA SER A 145 19.57 -0.94 4.16
C SER A 145 18.48 -1.57 5.00
N ARG A 146 18.75 -1.73 6.30
CA ARG A 146 17.74 -2.04 7.31
C ARG A 146 17.33 -0.78 8.10
N SER A 147 17.56 0.39 7.52
CA SER A 147 17.22 1.67 8.12
C SER A 147 15.84 2.13 7.70
N VAL A 148 15.24 2.97 8.54
CA VAL A 148 14.10 3.81 8.17
C VAL A 148 14.59 5.25 8.13
N ALA A 149 14.17 6.00 7.12
CA ALA A 149 14.47 7.42 6.98
C ALA A 149 13.18 8.24 6.96
N ARG A 150 13.24 9.45 7.52
CA ARG A 150 12.20 10.48 7.43
C ARG A 150 12.68 11.58 6.49
N TYR A 151 12.00 11.73 5.36
CA TYR A 151 12.17 12.84 4.43
C TYR A 151 11.10 13.89 4.68
N ASP A 152 11.50 15.11 5.05
CA ASP A 152 10.59 16.24 5.22
C ASP A 152 10.11 16.71 3.84
N LEU A 153 8.81 16.59 3.56
CA LEU A 153 8.22 16.95 2.26
C LEU A 153 8.30 18.46 2.00
N ARG A 154 8.38 19.28 3.05
CA ARG A 154 8.48 20.74 2.89
C ARG A 154 9.92 21.17 2.66
N GLY A 155 10.83 20.74 3.52
CA GLY A 155 12.26 21.07 3.46
C GLY A 155 13.06 20.26 2.45
N GLU A 156 12.46 19.21 1.87
CA GLU A 156 13.06 18.35 0.85
C GLU A 156 14.38 17.70 1.27
N THR A 157 14.46 17.30 2.54
CA THR A 157 15.67 16.73 3.11
C THR A 157 15.37 15.59 4.07
N ILE A 158 16.31 14.66 4.21
CA ILE A 158 16.24 13.63 5.25
C ILE A 158 16.55 14.30 6.59
N THR A 159 15.60 14.24 7.51
CA THR A 159 15.70 14.85 8.84
C THR A 159 16.04 13.86 9.94
N ALA A 160 15.75 12.57 9.72
CA ALA A 160 16.14 11.48 10.60
C ALA A 160 16.39 10.21 9.79
N GLU A 161 17.36 9.41 10.22
CA GLU A 161 17.59 8.05 9.71
C GLU A 161 18.00 7.16 10.89
N ARG A 162 17.41 5.97 10.98
CA ARG A 162 17.67 5.05 12.08
C ARG A 162 17.69 3.62 11.58
N GLU A 163 18.74 2.88 11.96
CA GLU A 163 18.81 1.44 11.74
C GLU A 163 17.79 0.71 12.62
N ILE A 164 17.04 -0.23 12.05
CA ILE A 164 16.15 -1.14 12.78
C ILE A 164 16.95 -2.38 13.21
N PRO A 165 17.24 -2.56 14.52
CA PRO A 165 18.18 -3.57 14.97
C PRO A 165 17.74 -5.00 14.61
N GLY A 166 18.62 -5.72 13.93
CA GLY A 166 18.41 -7.12 13.56
C GLY A 166 17.33 -7.36 12.50
N ALA A 167 16.73 -6.30 11.93
CA ALA A 167 15.79 -6.44 10.84
C ALA A 167 16.48 -7.07 9.63
N GLY A 168 15.91 -8.17 9.13
CA GLY A 168 16.27 -8.66 7.82
C GLY A 168 15.78 -7.70 6.74
N TYR A 169 16.47 -7.67 5.63
CA TYR A 169 16.19 -6.78 4.51
C TYR A 169 16.65 -7.43 3.21
N HIS A 170 16.20 -6.89 2.08
CA HIS A 170 16.59 -7.34 0.75
C HIS A 170 16.20 -8.81 0.45
N GLY A 171 14.96 -9.18 0.78
CA GLY A 171 14.37 -10.50 0.50
C GLY A 171 14.64 -11.58 1.55
N GLN A 172 15.15 -11.22 2.72
CA GLN A 172 15.35 -12.14 3.85
C GLN A 172 14.03 -12.56 4.51
N TYR A 173 13.11 -11.63 4.77
CA TYR A 173 11.79 -11.88 5.38
C TYR A 173 10.67 -11.14 4.64
N PRO A 174 10.47 -11.35 3.33
CA PRO A 174 9.37 -10.74 2.60
C PRO A 174 8.02 -11.30 3.06
N TYR A 175 6.94 -10.62 2.66
CA TYR A 175 5.60 -11.21 2.64
C TYR A 175 5.50 -12.35 1.61
N SER A 176 4.37 -13.05 1.59
CA SER A 176 4.17 -14.24 0.76
C SER A 176 4.23 -13.98 -0.76
N TRP A 177 4.09 -12.74 -1.20
CA TRP A 177 4.22 -12.34 -2.61
C TRP A 177 5.67 -12.03 -3.02
N GLY A 178 6.62 -12.06 -2.07
CA GLY A 178 8.04 -11.83 -2.32
C GLY A 178 8.42 -10.35 -2.38
N GLY A 179 9.32 -10.01 -3.30
CA GLY A 179 9.91 -8.68 -3.41
C GLY A 179 10.83 -8.34 -2.23
N TYR A 180 11.13 -7.05 -2.08
CA TYR A 180 11.94 -6.52 -0.98
C TYR A 180 11.06 -5.94 0.13
N THR A 181 10.03 -6.69 0.51
CA THR A 181 8.97 -6.25 1.44
C THR A 181 9.30 -6.52 2.89
N ASP A 182 10.58 -6.66 3.22
CA ASP A 182 11.06 -7.10 4.52
C ASP A 182 10.68 -6.15 5.66
N ILE A 183 10.76 -4.86 5.39
CA ILE A 183 10.42 -3.77 6.31
C ILE A 183 9.24 -3.02 5.72
N ASP A 184 8.21 -2.85 6.53
CA ASP A 184 6.93 -2.25 6.17
C ASP A 184 6.55 -1.22 7.24
N LEU A 185 6.17 -0.01 6.85
CA LEU A 185 5.81 1.06 7.77
C LEU A 185 4.29 1.16 7.84
N ALA A 186 3.77 1.55 9.01
CA ALA A 186 2.34 1.70 9.19
C ALA A 186 2.04 2.89 10.10
N VAL A 187 0.86 3.47 9.91
CA VAL A 187 0.32 4.52 10.78
C VAL A 187 -1.07 4.10 11.25
N ASP A 188 -1.33 4.24 12.54
CA ASP A 188 -2.65 4.07 13.12
C ASP A 188 -2.97 5.24 14.07
N GLU A 189 -4.06 5.13 14.82
CA GLU A 189 -4.50 6.14 15.80
C GLU A 189 -3.45 6.44 16.89
N THR A 190 -2.49 5.54 17.10
CA THR A 190 -1.41 5.68 18.09
C THR A 190 -0.10 6.20 17.48
N GLY A 191 -0.04 6.37 16.15
CA GLY A 191 1.05 7.01 15.41
C GLY A 191 1.85 6.02 14.55
N LEU A 192 3.16 6.25 14.45
CA LEU A 192 4.04 5.51 13.53
C LEU A 192 4.53 4.15 14.08
N TRP A 193 4.59 3.15 13.19
CA TRP A 193 5.06 1.80 13.44
C TRP A 193 5.98 1.32 12.32
N VAL A 194 6.83 0.33 12.66
CA VAL A 194 7.58 -0.46 11.67
C VAL A 194 7.35 -1.95 11.93
N ILE A 195 7.09 -2.69 10.87
CA ILE A 195 6.78 -4.12 10.83
C ILE A 195 7.89 -4.81 10.05
N TYR A 196 8.51 -5.82 10.65
CA TYR A 196 9.68 -6.49 10.10
C TYR A 196 9.80 -7.91 10.65
N SER A 197 10.91 -8.58 10.38
CA SER A 197 11.28 -9.80 11.08
C SER A 197 12.79 -9.89 11.27
N THR A 198 13.21 -10.82 12.13
CA THR A 198 14.61 -11.01 12.52
C THR A 198 14.95 -12.49 12.58
N GLU A 199 16.24 -12.80 12.56
CA GLU A 199 16.74 -14.16 12.79
C GLU A 199 16.32 -14.69 14.17
N LYS A 200 16.41 -13.84 15.21
CA LYS A 200 16.00 -14.17 16.57
C LYS A 200 14.52 -14.57 16.66
N ALA A 201 13.65 -13.86 15.95
CA ALA A 201 12.22 -14.14 15.86
C ALA A 201 11.89 -15.29 14.88
N ARG A 202 12.89 -15.91 14.24
CA ARG A 202 12.75 -17.05 13.32
C ARG A 202 11.72 -16.81 12.22
N GLY A 203 11.68 -15.59 11.69
CA GLY A 203 10.75 -15.20 10.62
C GLY A 203 9.34 -14.82 11.09
N ALA A 204 9.06 -14.80 12.40
CA ALA A 204 7.82 -14.24 12.94
C ALA A 204 7.78 -12.72 12.79
N ILE A 205 6.59 -12.13 12.62
CA ILE A 205 6.44 -10.69 12.54
C ILE A 205 6.88 -10.07 13.87
N VAL A 206 7.76 -9.08 13.78
CA VAL A 206 8.14 -8.17 14.84
C VAL A 206 7.59 -6.81 14.46
N LEU A 207 7.01 -6.10 15.43
CA LEU A 207 6.57 -4.71 15.23
C LEU A 207 7.16 -3.83 16.32
N SER A 208 7.58 -2.64 15.93
CA SER A 208 8.13 -1.63 16.83
C SER A 208 7.38 -0.31 16.68
N LYS A 209 7.05 0.30 17.81
CA LYS A 209 6.49 1.66 17.85
C LYS A 209 7.64 2.64 17.69
N LEU A 210 7.53 3.55 16.73
CA LEU A 210 8.55 4.57 16.47
C LEU A 210 8.10 5.93 16.98
N ASP A 211 9.08 6.71 17.44
CA ASP A 211 8.93 8.15 17.52
C ASP A 211 8.94 8.75 16.11
N PRO A 212 7.94 9.56 15.72
CA PRO A 212 7.85 10.09 14.36
C PRO A 212 8.88 11.20 14.07
N GLU A 213 9.52 11.80 15.07
CA GLU A 213 10.53 12.83 14.87
C GLU A 213 11.94 12.24 14.86
N THR A 214 12.26 11.38 15.83
CA THR A 214 13.62 10.85 16.02
C THR A 214 13.83 9.44 15.46
N LEU A 215 12.76 8.74 15.09
CA LEU A 215 12.74 7.31 14.71
C LEU A 215 13.24 6.37 15.83
N GLU A 216 13.29 6.85 17.08
CA GLU A 216 13.63 5.99 18.20
C GLU A 216 12.57 4.92 18.42
N ILE A 217 13.02 3.70 18.67
CA ILE A 217 12.14 2.58 19.02
C ILE A 217 11.66 2.80 20.46
N ARG A 218 10.35 3.04 20.61
CA ARG A 218 9.69 3.22 21.90
C ARG A 218 9.40 1.89 22.59
N ARG A 219 8.95 0.90 21.81
CA ARG A 219 8.63 -0.45 22.29
C ARG A 219 8.58 -1.43 21.12
N THR A 220 8.85 -2.70 21.40
CA THR A 220 8.88 -3.79 20.41
C THR A 220 8.07 -4.98 20.89
N TRP A 221 7.41 -5.66 19.96
CA TRP A 221 6.65 -6.88 20.17
C TRP A 221 7.05 -7.94 19.17
N GLU A 222 7.21 -9.17 19.63
CA GLU A 222 7.36 -10.35 18.79
C GLU A 222 6.04 -11.09 18.75
N THR A 223 5.52 -11.33 17.55
CA THR A 223 4.26 -12.06 17.34
C THR A 223 4.53 -13.55 17.13
N ASN A 224 3.46 -14.34 17.04
CA ASN A 224 3.50 -15.78 16.73
C ASN A 224 3.08 -16.09 15.27
N ILE A 225 3.03 -15.10 14.37
CA ILE A 225 2.71 -15.30 12.96
C ILE A 225 3.93 -15.09 12.07
N ARG A 226 4.16 -16.00 11.11
CA ARG A 226 5.30 -15.90 10.18
C ARG A 226 5.02 -14.88 9.08
N LYS A 227 5.95 -13.94 8.86
CA LYS A 227 5.80 -12.86 7.87
C LYS A 227 5.64 -13.39 6.44
N ARG A 228 6.46 -14.37 6.05
CA ARG A 228 6.35 -15.07 4.75
C ARG A 228 5.04 -15.84 4.56
N GLY A 229 4.27 -16.07 5.62
CA GLY A 229 3.01 -16.81 5.58
C GLY A 229 1.78 -15.94 5.31
N VAL A 230 1.94 -14.62 5.25
CA VAL A 230 0.83 -13.67 5.03
C VAL A 230 1.15 -12.74 3.86
N ALA A 231 0.11 -12.22 3.23
CA ALA A 231 0.20 -11.39 2.04
C ALA A 231 0.62 -9.96 2.34
N ASN A 232 0.07 -9.40 3.41
CA ASN A 232 0.36 -8.05 3.87
C ASN A 232 -0.13 -7.91 5.33
N SER A 233 0.15 -6.77 5.97
CA SER A 233 -0.30 -6.47 7.33
C SER A 233 -0.49 -4.98 7.54
N PHE A 234 -1.40 -4.60 8.43
CA PHE A 234 -1.65 -3.21 8.79
C PHE A 234 -2.00 -3.11 10.28
N LEU A 235 -1.99 -1.90 10.84
CA LEU A 235 -2.41 -1.65 12.22
C LEU A 235 -3.69 -0.81 12.27
N ILE A 236 -4.54 -1.13 13.24
CA ILE A 236 -5.66 -0.29 13.67
C ILE A 236 -5.66 -0.32 15.19
N CYS A 237 -5.66 0.83 15.85
CA CYS A 237 -5.78 0.95 17.30
C CYS A 237 -4.79 0.07 18.11
N GLY A 238 -3.53 -0.01 17.67
CA GLY A 238 -2.48 -0.82 18.29
C GLY A 238 -2.63 -2.32 18.10
N THR A 239 -3.55 -2.77 17.24
CA THR A 239 -3.71 -4.18 16.86
C THR A 239 -3.19 -4.40 15.45
N LEU A 240 -2.22 -5.31 15.30
CA LEU A 240 -1.74 -5.77 14.00
C LEU A 240 -2.76 -6.74 13.40
N TYR A 241 -3.11 -6.54 12.13
CA TYR A 241 -3.92 -7.44 11.33
C TYR A 241 -3.12 -7.96 10.13
N THR A 242 -3.40 -9.17 9.66
CA THR A 242 -2.76 -9.72 8.46
C THR A 242 -3.77 -10.21 7.42
N VAL A 243 -3.37 -10.18 6.16
CA VAL A 243 -4.15 -10.72 5.03
C VAL A 243 -3.61 -12.09 4.62
N SER A 244 -4.50 -13.06 4.38
CA SER A 244 -4.10 -14.45 4.10
C SER A 244 -3.49 -14.68 2.72
N SER A 245 -3.93 -13.97 1.68
CA SER A 245 -3.49 -14.21 0.30
C SER A 245 -3.43 -12.92 -0.52
N TYR A 246 -2.37 -12.80 -1.32
CA TYR A 246 -2.18 -11.67 -2.24
C TYR A 246 -2.79 -11.91 -3.62
N SER A 247 -3.16 -13.17 -3.94
CA SER A 247 -3.57 -13.59 -5.29
C SER A 247 -4.94 -14.26 -5.34
N ALA A 248 -5.44 -14.81 -4.22
CA ALA A 248 -6.80 -15.31 -4.16
C ALA A 248 -7.78 -14.13 -4.27
N PRO A 249 -8.86 -14.23 -5.08
CA PRO A 249 -9.86 -13.17 -5.19
C PRO A 249 -10.63 -12.96 -3.88
N ASN A 250 -10.84 -14.04 -3.13
CA ASN A 250 -11.48 -14.03 -1.82
C ASN A 250 -10.44 -14.40 -0.77
N ALA A 251 -9.74 -13.40 -0.24
CA ALA A 251 -8.83 -13.56 0.88
C ALA A 251 -9.57 -13.29 2.19
N THR A 252 -8.82 -13.32 3.29
CA THR A 252 -9.34 -13.02 4.62
C THR A 252 -8.34 -12.19 5.41
N ILE A 253 -8.85 -11.31 6.27
CA ILE A 253 -8.09 -10.89 7.45
C ILE A 253 -8.10 -12.08 8.41
N ASN A 254 -6.95 -12.73 8.53
CA ASN A 254 -6.85 -14.08 9.10
C ASN A 254 -6.21 -14.14 10.50
N PHE A 255 -5.65 -13.03 10.97
CA PHE A 255 -4.98 -12.96 12.25
C PHE A 255 -5.03 -11.54 12.81
N ALA A 256 -5.08 -11.45 14.14
CA ALA A 256 -4.89 -10.22 14.88
C ALA A 256 -3.94 -10.42 16.06
N TYR A 257 -3.08 -9.43 16.33
CA TYR A 257 -2.21 -9.37 17.50
C TYR A 257 -2.37 -8.02 18.19
N ASP A 258 -2.85 -8.04 19.43
CA ASP A 258 -3.07 -6.86 20.25
C ASP A 258 -1.79 -6.52 21.05
N THR A 259 -1.20 -5.36 20.78
CA THR A 259 0.05 -4.93 21.43
C THR A 259 -0.12 -4.52 22.90
N ALA A 260 -1.33 -4.19 23.33
CA ALA A 260 -1.61 -3.85 24.73
C ALA A 260 -1.59 -5.11 25.60
N THR A 261 -2.20 -6.20 25.12
CA THR A 261 -2.31 -7.47 25.85
C THR A 261 -1.22 -8.48 25.50
N GLY A 262 -0.53 -8.31 24.37
CA GLY A 262 0.43 -9.27 23.82
C GLY A 262 -0.24 -10.56 23.32
N SER A 263 -1.57 -10.54 23.15
CA SER A 263 -2.36 -11.70 22.77
C SER A 263 -2.68 -11.72 21.28
N SER A 264 -2.76 -12.93 20.73
CA SER A 264 -3.09 -13.16 19.32
C SER A 264 -4.37 -13.95 19.16
N ARG A 265 -5.09 -13.76 18.06
CA ARG A 265 -6.24 -14.59 17.68
C ARG A 265 -6.34 -14.81 16.18
N ALA A 266 -6.84 -15.97 15.80
CA ALA A 266 -7.22 -16.23 14.42
C ALA A 266 -8.51 -15.48 14.07
N LEU A 267 -8.60 -15.00 12.83
CA LEU A 267 -9.77 -14.31 12.28
C LEU A 267 -10.17 -14.93 10.95
N SER A 268 -11.37 -14.58 10.47
CA SER A 268 -11.84 -14.96 9.13
C SER A 268 -12.75 -13.87 8.57
N ILE A 269 -12.30 -12.61 8.64
CA ILE A 269 -13.06 -11.48 8.06
C ILE A 269 -12.82 -11.49 6.55
N PRO A 270 -13.86 -11.53 5.70
CA PRO A 270 -13.69 -11.53 4.25
C PRO A 270 -12.91 -10.30 3.75
N PHE A 271 -12.04 -10.51 2.75
CA PHE A 271 -11.30 -9.47 2.06
C PHE A 271 -11.32 -9.75 0.55
N GLU A 272 -12.01 -8.90 -0.22
CA GLU A 272 -12.08 -9.03 -1.68
C GLU A 272 -10.83 -8.40 -2.33
N ASN A 273 -10.00 -9.25 -2.91
CA ASN A 273 -8.79 -8.88 -3.65
C ASN A 273 -9.09 -8.94 -5.15
N ARG A 274 -9.79 -7.92 -5.65
CA ARG A 274 -10.47 -7.90 -6.95
C ARG A 274 -9.52 -8.14 -8.14
N PHE A 275 -8.32 -7.58 -8.10
CA PHE A 275 -7.34 -7.63 -9.20
C PHE A 275 -6.19 -8.62 -8.96
N ARG A 276 -6.26 -9.39 -7.86
CA ARG A 276 -5.48 -10.62 -7.62
C ARG A 276 -3.96 -10.41 -7.55
N TYR A 277 -3.52 -9.21 -7.18
CA TYR A 277 -2.12 -8.96 -6.86
C TYR A 277 -1.99 -7.81 -5.86
N LEU A 278 -2.28 -8.11 -4.59
CA LEU A 278 -2.12 -7.16 -3.48
C LEU A 278 -0.62 -6.97 -3.16
N SER A 279 -0.08 -5.80 -3.55
CA SER A 279 1.34 -5.45 -3.35
C SER A 279 1.59 -4.42 -2.24
N MET A 280 0.53 -3.75 -1.78
CA MET A 280 0.57 -2.78 -0.69
C MET A 280 -0.80 -2.76 -0.02
N LEU A 281 -0.84 -2.60 1.30
CA LEU A 281 -2.06 -2.42 2.08
C LEU A 281 -1.77 -1.62 3.36
N ASP A 282 -2.20 -0.36 3.39
CA ASP A 282 -2.01 0.55 4.51
C ASP A 282 -3.32 1.02 5.11
N TYR A 283 -3.34 1.31 6.41
CA TYR A 283 -4.49 1.91 7.08
C TYR A 283 -4.33 3.43 7.15
N ASN A 284 -5.39 4.17 6.81
CA ASN A 284 -5.47 5.60 7.09
C ASN A 284 -6.45 5.82 8.26
N PRO A 285 -5.96 6.18 9.47
CA PRO A 285 -6.82 6.39 10.64
C PRO A 285 -7.74 7.61 10.53
N ALA A 286 -7.40 8.60 9.72
CA ALA A 286 -8.23 9.79 9.54
C ALA A 286 -9.45 9.51 8.64
N GLU A 287 -9.29 8.66 7.63
CA GLU A 287 -10.38 8.26 6.73
C GLU A 287 -11.06 6.95 7.13
N ARG A 288 -10.51 6.23 8.11
CA ARG A 288 -10.95 4.88 8.53
C ARG A 288 -11.13 3.95 7.34
N ARG A 289 -10.11 3.91 6.49
CA ARG A 289 -10.06 3.12 5.26
C ARG A 289 -8.72 2.41 5.13
N LEU A 290 -8.73 1.24 4.52
CA LEU A 290 -7.51 0.62 4.00
C LEU A 290 -7.25 1.14 2.59
N PHE A 291 -6.01 1.43 2.29
CA PHE A 291 -5.47 1.89 1.01
C PHE A 291 -4.63 0.74 0.46
N ALA A 292 -4.86 0.36 -0.78
CA ALA A 292 -4.21 -0.80 -1.37
C ALA A 292 -3.70 -0.51 -2.77
N TRP A 293 -2.62 -1.21 -3.15
CA TRP A 293 -2.20 -1.32 -4.55
C TRP A 293 -2.41 -2.76 -5.03
N ASP A 294 -3.44 -2.95 -5.85
CA ASP A 294 -3.85 -4.24 -6.38
C ASP A 294 -3.72 -4.25 -7.91
N SER A 295 -2.60 -4.75 -8.41
CA SER A 295 -2.29 -4.89 -9.85
C SER A 295 -2.63 -3.66 -10.71
N PHE A 296 -1.81 -2.61 -10.64
CA PHE A 296 -2.03 -1.30 -11.30
C PHE A 296 -3.18 -0.44 -10.74
N ASN A 297 -4.00 -0.94 -9.82
CA ASN A 297 -5.14 -0.19 -9.29
C ASN A 297 -4.84 0.33 -7.88
N MET A 298 -5.15 1.60 -7.66
CA MET A 298 -5.21 2.22 -6.34
C MET A 298 -6.63 2.02 -5.81
N VAL A 299 -6.76 1.27 -4.73
CA VAL A 299 -8.05 0.79 -4.23
C VAL A 299 -8.20 1.15 -2.76
N THR A 300 -9.41 1.52 -2.34
CA THR A 300 -9.73 1.72 -0.92
C THR A 300 -10.78 0.75 -0.44
N TYR A 301 -10.73 0.44 0.85
CA TYR A 301 -11.70 -0.40 1.53
C TYR A 301 -12.22 0.33 2.77
N PRO A 302 -13.54 0.60 2.87
CA PRO A 302 -14.10 1.08 4.13
C PRO A 302 -14.00 -0.01 5.20
N VAL A 303 -13.67 0.38 6.42
CA VAL A 303 -13.63 -0.56 7.55
C VAL A 303 -14.63 -0.17 8.63
N ARG A 304 -15.07 -1.17 9.40
CA ARG A 304 -15.90 -0.96 10.58
C ARG A 304 -15.27 -1.64 11.78
N LEU A 305 -15.18 -0.89 12.87
CA LEU A 305 -14.65 -1.34 14.14
C LEU A 305 -15.80 -1.67 15.11
N SER A 306 -15.55 -2.57 16.07
CA SER A 306 -16.45 -2.76 17.21
C SER A 306 -16.52 -1.48 18.03
N ARG A 307 -17.68 -1.19 18.62
CA ARG A 307 -17.75 -0.19 19.68
C ARG A 307 -16.98 -0.74 20.91
N ALA A 308 -16.13 0.08 21.52
CA ALA A 308 -15.51 -0.23 22.80
C ALA A 308 -16.55 -0.28 23.92
#